data_AF-A0A6C1NLV9-F1
#
_entry.id   AF-A0A6C1NLV9-F1
#
_cell.length_a   1.000
_cell.length_b   1.000
_cell.length_c   1.000
_cell.angle_alpha   90.00
_cell.angle_beta   90.00
_cell.angle_gamma   90.00
#
_symmetry.space_group_name_H-M   'P 1'
#
loop_
_entity.id
_entity.type
_entity.pdbx_description
1 polymer ?
#
loop_
_entity_poly.entity_id
_entity_poly.type
_entity_poly.pdbx_seq_one_letter_code
_entity_poly.pdbx_strand_id
1 'polypeptide(L)'
;MLRRGLLFLSESGGARKVLTGTPVTRSMSRRFVAGETVKDAVATAEEANGLGLRMTANYLGEAVTSEAEARQAADIYIELINAFADRELTASCSLKFTQMGQDISEEFLSENVTRVLEVARDRNVFLRFDMEGSAYTQRTLDSFEKLWDQGWRDIGVVLQAYLKRTAGDVRRMIDLGASVRLCKGAYQEDAEVAYQDPARIRENFIELMEWLLAEGNYPGIATHDEAIIDAARRFVEREGVDRERFEFQMLYGVRRDLQRELLAEGYRMLVYVPFGEQWYPYLMRRLAERPDNVLFMMGSVVKESPLGFMWPDRRSDRNRN
;
A
#
# COMPACT_ATOMS: atom_id res chain seq x y z
N MET A 1 24.25 13.33 -1.09
CA MET A 1 24.01 14.44 -2.05
C MET A 1 22.76 14.19 -2.90
N LEU A 2 22.55 12.99 -3.44
CA LEU A 2 21.34 12.62 -4.22
C LEU A 2 20.01 12.88 -3.48
N ARG A 3 19.91 12.46 -2.20
CA ARG A 3 18.71 12.63 -1.36
C ARG A 3 18.30 14.09 -1.15
N ARG A 4 19.25 14.98 -0.79
CA ARG A 4 18.97 16.42 -0.64
C ARG A 4 18.52 17.05 -1.96
N GLY A 5 19.09 16.61 -3.08
CA GLY A 5 18.67 17.03 -4.41
C GLY A 5 17.23 16.58 -4.74
N LEU A 6 16.88 15.32 -4.48
CA LEU A 6 15.54 14.78 -4.74
C LEU A 6 14.46 15.39 -3.83
N LEU A 7 14.76 15.60 -2.54
CA LEU A 7 13.85 16.29 -1.62
C LEU A 7 13.67 17.75 -2.02
N PHE A 8 14.76 18.46 -2.33
CA PHE A 8 14.69 19.82 -2.85
C PHE A 8 13.85 19.90 -4.15
N LEU A 9 14.00 18.93 -5.06
CA LEU A 9 13.20 18.84 -6.27
C LEU A 9 11.72 18.55 -5.99
N SER A 10 11.40 17.81 -4.92
CA SER A 10 10.00 17.57 -4.50
C SER A 10 9.33 18.81 -3.93
N GLU A 11 10.10 19.69 -3.27
CA GLU A 11 9.60 20.93 -2.64
C GLU A 11 9.65 22.14 -3.59
N SER A 12 10.43 22.06 -4.68
CA SER A 12 10.57 23.17 -5.62
C SER A 12 9.42 23.25 -6.64
N GLY A 13 8.56 24.27 -6.50
CA GLY A 13 7.43 24.52 -7.41
C GLY A 13 7.82 24.75 -8.88
N GLY A 14 9.03 25.28 -9.14
CA GLY A 14 9.56 25.47 -10.49
C GLY A 14 9.96 24.18 -11.20
N ALA A 15 10.64 23.26 -10.49
CA ALA A 15 11.00 21.96 -11.06
C ALA A 15 9.76 21.08 -11.27
N ARG A 16 8.78 21.15 -10.36
CA ARG A 16 7.46 20.52 -10.53
C ARG A 16 6.85 20.93 -11.87
N LYS A 17 6.77 22.22 -12.19
CA LYS A 17 6.09 22.73 -13.40
C LYS A 17 6.77 22.29 -14.71
N VAL A 18 8.10 22.21 -14.72
CA VAL A 18 8.88 21.78 -15.89
C VAL A 18 8.83 20.26 -16.08
N LEU A 19 8.93 19.49 -14.99
CA LEU A 19 8.96 18.04 -15.05
C LEU A 19 7.56 17.40 -15.16
N THR A 20 6.49 18.01 -14.63
CA THR A 20 5.13 17.50 -14.87
C THR A 20 4.56 17.92 -16.24
N GLY A 21 5.13 18.97 -16.84
CA GLY A 21 4.69 19.51 -18.13
C GLY A 21 5.24 18.80 -19.38
N THR A 22 6.20 17.88 -19.23
CA THR A 22 6.81 17.18 -20.37
C THR A 22 6.10 15.85 -20.68
N PRO A 23 5.79 15.53 -21.96
CA PRO A 23 5.07 14.30 -22.32
C PRO A 23 5.77 13.00 -21.89
N VAL A 24 7.11 13.00 -21.84
CA VAL A 24 7.93 11.83 -21.49
C VAL A 24 7.77 11.45 -20.02
N THR A 25 7.88 12.42 -19.11
CA THR A 25 7.69 12.20 -17.66
C THR A 25 6.24 11.86 -17.33
N ARG A 26 5.27 12.46 -18.04
CA ARG A 26 3.85 12.12 -17.91
C ARG A 26 3.56 10.68 -18.38
N SER A 27 4.24 10.23 -19.43
CA SER A 27 4.15 8.84 -19.90
C SER A 27 4.80 7.84 -18.95
N MET A 28 5.91 8.21 -18.30
CA MET A 28 6.58 7.36 -17.31
C MET A 28 5.82 7.31 -15.97
N SER A 29 5.15 8.40 -15.57
CA SER A 29 4.37 8.43 -14.32
C SER A 29 3.07 7.63 -14.42
N ARG A 30 2.41 7.60 -15.59
CA ARG A 30 1.23 6.76 -15.86
C ARG A 30 1.45 5.27 -15.63
N ARG A 31 2.71 4.81 -15.65
CA ARG A 31 3.05 3.44 -15.30
C ARG A 31 2.76 3.14 -13.82
N PHE A 32 2.97 4.10 -12.93
CA PHE A 32 2.95 3.91 -11.48
C PHE A 32 1.79 4.63 -10.79
N VAL A 33 1.05 5.46 -11.51
CA VAL A 33 -0.06 6.29 -11.02
C VAL A 33 -1.18 6.22 -12.04
N ALA A 34 -2.43 6.02 -11.61
CA ALA A 34 -3.58 5.93 -12.51
C ALA A 34 -3.81 7.22 -13.32
N GLY A 35 -3.61 8.36 -12.66
CA GLY A 35 -3.84 9.69 -13.21
C GLY A 35 -4.11 10.68 -12.09
N GLU A 36 -4.79 11.77 -12.43
CA GLU A 36 -5.01 12.91 -11.52
C GLU A 36 -6.44 12.95 -10.98
N THR A 37 -7.37 12.21 -11.59
CA THR A 37 -8.81 12.30 -11.30
C THR A 37 -9.41 10.97 -10.85
N VAL A 38 -10.59 11.02 -10.23
CA VAL A 38 -11.40 9.82 -9.91
C VAL A 38 -11.68 9.00 -11.18
N LYS A 39 -11.95 9.65 -12.31
CA LYS A 39 -12.17 8.98 -13.60
C LYS A 39 -10.97 8.15 -14.04
N ASP A 40 -9.75 8.66 -13.83
CA ASP A 40 -8.53 7.92 -14.16
C ASP A 40 -8.37 6.68 -13.25
N ALA A 41 -8.67 6.81 -11.96
CA ALA A 41 -8.65 5.70 -11.01
C ALA A 41 -9.69 4.62 -11.37
N VAL A 42 -10.89 5.02 -11.78
CA VAL A 42 -11.95 4.11 -12.23
C VAL A 42 -11.56 3.37 -13.51
N ALA A 43 -11.03 4.08 -14.51
CA ALA A 43 -10.55 3.43 -15.74
C ALA A 43 -9.42 2.42 -15.47
N THR A 44 -8.53 2.75 -14.52
CA THR A 44 -7.46 1.83 -14.10
C THR A 44 -8.01 0.61 -13.36
N ALA A 45 -9.07 0.79 -12.56
CA ALA A 45 -9.75 -0.31 -11.88
C ALA A 45 -10.45 -1.25 -12.87
N GLU A 46 -11.12 -0.71 -13.90
CA GLU A 46 -11.71 -1.49 -14.99
C GLU A 46 -10.64 -2.34 -15.71
N GLU A 47 -9.50 -1.74 -16.07
CA GLU A 47 -8.40 -2.44 -16.71
C GLU A 47 -7.79 -3.53 -15.81
N ALA A 48 -7.57 -3.22 -14.53
CA ALA A 48 -7.05 -4.18 -13.55
C ALA A 48 -8.01 -5.37 -13.36
N ASN A 49 -9.31 -5.11 -13.19
CA ASN A 49 -10.33 -6.15 -13.03
C ASN A 49 -10.45 -7.03 -14.29
N GLY A 50 -10.32 -6.44 -15.48
CA GLY A 50 -10.27 -7.19 -16.74
C GLY A 50 -9.08 -8.16 -16.84
N LEU A 51 -8.02 -7.92 -16.08
CA LEU A 51 -6.85 -8.81 -15.95
C LEU A 51 -6.96 -9.80 -14.78
N GLY A 52 -8.09 -9.82 -14.07
CA GLY A 52 -8.28 -10.64 -12.86
C GLY A 52 -7.61 -10.06 -11.60
N LEU A 53 -7.06 -8.85 -11.67
CA LEU A 53 -6.48 -8.15 -10.52
C LEU A 53 -7.57 -7.42 -9.74
N ARG A 54 -7.44 -7.39 -8.42
CA ARG A 54 -8.19 -6.47 -7.55
C ARG A 54 -7.44 -5.15 -7.43
N MET A 55 -8.13 -4.08 -7.08
CA MET A 55 -7.50 -2.77 -6.88
C MET A 55 -7.74 -2.21 -5.49
N THR A 56 -6.75 -1.48 -4.96
CA THR A 56 -6.99 -0.51 -3.89
C THR A 56 -6.50 0.85 -4.37
N ALA A 57 -7.36 1.86 -4.27
CA ALA A 57 -7.05 3.22 -4.68
C ALA A 57 -6.61 4.07 -3.49
N ASN A 58 -5.54 4.83 -3.66
CA ASN A 58 -5.07 5.78 -2.65
C ASN A 58 -5.01 7.18 -3.26
N TYR A 59 -5.83 8.10 -2.73
CA TYR A 59 -5.81 9.49 -3.16
C TYR A 59 -4.59 10.20 -2.58
N LEU A 60 -3.77 10.78 -3.47
CA LEU A 60 -2.50 11.37 -3.11
C LEU A 60 -2.67 12.73 -2.42
N GLY A 61 -2.38 12.73 -1.13
CA GLY A 61 -2.25 13.89 -0.24
C GLY A 61 -1.86 13.37 1.14
N GLU A 62 -1.01 14.09 1.86
CA GLU A 62 -0.55 13.69 3.20
C GLU A 62 -0.43 14.94 4.09
N ALA A 63 -0.56 14.75 5.40
CA ALA A 63 -0.39 15.79 6.42
C ALA A 63 -1.23 17.05 6.16
N VAL A 64 -2.54 16.84 5.97
CA VAL A 64 -3.50 17.93 5.79
C VAL A 64 -3.67 18.67 7.11
N THR A 65 -3.39 19.97 7.10
CA THR A 65 -3.53 20.85 8.28
C THR A 65 -4.79 21.71 8.24
N SER A 66 -5.59 21.62 7.18
CA SER A 66 -6.82 22.40 7.03
C SER A 66 -8.06 21.51 6.97
N GLU A 67 -9.12 21.91 7.67
CA GLU A 67 -10.40 21.21 7.62
C GLU A 67 -10.96 21.12 6.20
N ALA A 68 -10.76 22.17 5.39
CA ALA A 68 -11.24 22.22 4.02
C ALA A 68 -10.60 21.15 3.12
N GLU A 69 -9.28 20.99 3.18
CA GLU A 69 -8.57 19.96 2.43
C GLU A 69 -8.94 18.54 2.91
N ALA A 70 -9.17 18.36 4.22
CA ALA A 70 -9.54 17.06 4.77
C ALA A 70 -10.97 16.67 4.40
N ARG A 71 -11.91 17.63 4.39
CA ARG A 71 -13.27 17.44 3.86
C ARG A 71 -13.23 17.12 2.36
N GLN A 72 -12.40 17.82 1.60
CA GLN A 72 -12.23 17.55 0.17
C GLN A 72 -11.68 16.13 -0.08
N ALA A 73 -10.71 15.67 0.72
CA ALA A 73 -10.21 14.31 0.60
C ALA A 73 -11.32 13.28 0.86
N ALA A 74 -12.16 13.49 1.89
CA ALA A 74 -13.32 12.65 2.17
C ALA A 74 -14.31 12.64 0.99
N ASP A 75 -14.62 13.80 0.43
CA ASP A 75 -15.54 13.93 -0.71
C ASP A 75 -15.02 13.17 -1.94
N ILE A 76 -13.70 13.19 -2.19
CA ILE A 76 -13.07 12.43 -3.27
C ILE A 76 -13.18 10.92 -3.03
N TYR A 77 -12.99 10.44 -1.80
CA TYR A 77 -13.21 9.02 -1.50
C TYR A 77 -14.67 8.62 -1.64
N ILE A 78 -15.62 9.48 -1.24
CA ILE A 78 -17.05 9.23 -1.42
C ILE A 78 -17.40 9.14 -2.91
N GLU A 79 -16.88 10.05 -3.75
CA GLU A 79 -17.06 9.99 -5.21
C GLU A 79 -16.50 8.67 -5.78
N LEU A 80 -15.30 8.29 -5.36
CA LEU A 80 -14.62 7.08 -5.82
C LEU A 80 -15.36 5.79 -5.42
N ILE A 81 -15.82 5.70 -4.17
CA ILE A 81 -16.59 4.56 -3.65
C ILE A 81 -17.88 4.40 -4.46
N ASN A 82 -18.61 5.49 -4.69
CA ASN A 82 -19.83 5.45 -5.50
C ASN A 82 -19.53 4.97 -6.92
N ALA A 83 -18.48 5.50 -7.55
CA ALA A 83 -18.10 5.14 -8.90
C ALA A 83 -17.63 3.68 -9.05
N PHE A 84 -16.94 3.13 -8.06
CA PHE A 84 -16.57 1.71 -8.01
C PHE A 84 -17.81 0.82 -7.90
N ALA A 85 -18.72 1.15 -6.99
CA ALA A 85 -19.94 0.37 -6.79
C ALA A 85 -20.91 0.45 -7.98
N ASP A 86 -21.08 1.62 -8.61
CA ASP A 86 -21.94 1.79 -9.80
C ASP A 86 -21.49 0.96 -11.00
N ARG A 87 -20.22 0.56 -11.02
CA ARG A 87 -19.60 -0.25 -12.08
C ARG A 87 -19.30 -1.68 -11.64
N GLU A 88 -19.71 -2.05 -10.43
CA GLU A 88 -19.46 -3.38 -9.85
C GLU A 88 -17.97 -3.77 -9.85
N LEU A 89 -17.09 -2.78 -9.66
CA LEU A 89 -15.64 -2.99 -9.69
C LEU A 89 -15.17 -3.70 -8.42
N THR A 90 -14.27 -4.67 -8.60
CA THR A 90 -13.55 -5.31 -7.49
C THR A 90 -12.41 -4.40 -7.04
N ALA A 91 -12.79 -3.33 -6.35
CA ALA A 91 -11.90 -2.28 -5.87
C ALA A 91 -12.21 -1.85 -4.43
N SER A 92 -11.19 -1.37 -3.73
CA SER A 92 -11.22 -0.87 -2.35
C SER A 92 -10.53 0.49 -2.27
N CYS A 93 -10.61 1.15 -1.12
CA CYS A 93 -9.87 2.40 -0.88
C CYS A 93 -8.85 2.25 0.25
N SER A 94 -7.69 2.89 0.09
CA SER A 94 -6.65 3.03 1.10
C SER A 94 -6.54 4.49 1.52
N LEU A 95 -6.82 4.77 2.80
CA LEU A 95 -6.87 6.12 3.37
C LEU A 95 -5.81 6.28 4.47
N LYS A 96 -5.40 7.51 4.72
CA LYS A 96 -4.49 7.88 5.82
C LYS A 96 -5.23 8.78 6.80
N PHE A 97 -5.14 8.53 8.10
CA PHE A 97 -5.85 9.35 9.07
C PHE A 97 -5.35 10.80 9.09
N THR A 98 -4.07 11.06 8.81
CA THR A 98 -3.58 12.46 8.70
C THR A 98 -4.25 13.22 7.57
N GLN A 99 -4.54 12.56 6.44
CA GLN A 99 -5.30 13.15 5.32
C GLN A 99 -6.76 13.40 5.70
N MET A 100 -7.30 12.64 6.65
CA MET A 100 -8.68 12.74 7.13
C MET A 100 -8.84 13.71 8.32
N GLY A 101 -7.75 14.35 8.77
CA GLY A 101 -7.79 15.37 9.82
C GLY A 101 -7.31 14.91 11.20
N GLN A 102 -6.50 13.85 11.29
CA GLN A 102 -5.96 13.37 12.57
C GLN A 102 -5.18 14.46 13.33
N ASP A 103 -4.50 15.37 12.63
CA ASP A 103 -3.74 16.47 13.24
C ASP A 103 -4.57 17.74 13.48
N ILE A 104 -5.87 17.74 13.14
CA ILE A 104 -6.80 18.85 13.40
C ILE A 104 -7.46 18.66 14.77
N SER A 105 -8.28 17.61 14.91
CA SER A 105 -8.87 17.20 16.19
C SER A 105 -9.43 15.77 16.08
N GLU A 106 -9.59 15.09 17.22
CA GLU A 106 -10.21 13.77 17.24
C GLU A 106 -11.69 13.81 16.82
N GLU A 107 -12.41 14.87 17.19
CA GLU A 107 -13.81 15.07 16.82
C GLU A 107 -13.97 15.23 15.31
N PHE A 108 -13.14 16.10 14.71
CA PHE A 108 -13.15 16.31 13.26
C PHE A 108 -12.76 15.04 12.50
N LEU A 109 -11.71 14.34 12.94
CA LEU A 109 -11.32 13.05 12.34
C LEU A 109 -12.49 12.06 12.38
N SER A 110 -13.17 11.94 13.53
CA SER A 110 -14.31 11.03 13.70
C SER A 110 -15.46 11.39 12.77
N GLU A 111 -15.84 12.68 12.70
CA GLU A 111 -16.89 13.15 11.78
C GLU A 111 -16.53 12.82 10.33
N ASN A 112 -15.32 13.20 9.91
CA ASN A 112 -14.92 13.14 8.52
C ASN A 112 -14.71 11.69 8.03
N VAL A 113 -14.16 10.81 8.88
CA VAL A 113 -14.02 9.38 8.56
C VAL A 113 -15.38 8.68 8.55
N THR A 114 -16.29 9.02 9.47
CA THR A 114 -17.64 8.42 9.52
C THR A 114 -18.40 8.65 8.22
N ARG A 115 -18.33 9.86 7.65
CA ARG A 115 -18.95 10.18 6.34
C ARG A 115 -18.52 9.21 5.24
N VAL A 116 -17.23 8.85 5.19
CA VAL A 116 -16.71 7.91 4.19
C VAL A 116 -17.13 6.48 4.51
N LEU A 117 -17.09 6.11 5.79
CA LEU A 117 -17.46 4.76 6.25
C LEU A 117 -18.93 4.43 6.00
N GLU A 118 -19.85 5.39 6.18
CA GLU A 118 -21.28 5.20 5.90
C GLU A 118 -21.49 4.85 4.43
N VAL A 119 -20.91 5.63 3.51
CA VAL A 119 -21.00 5.37 2.07
C VAL A 119 -20.32 4.04 1.72
N ALA A 120 -19.15 3.76 2.30
CA ALA A 120 -18.42 2.51 2.08
C ALA A 120 -19.26 1.27 2.48
N ARG A 121 -19.93 1.32 3.63
CA ARG A 121 -20.81 0.26 4.11
C ARG A 121 -22.02 0.08 3.20
N ASP A 122 -22.72 1.17 2.87
CA ASP A 122 -23.92 1.13 2.02
C ASP A 122 -23.62 0.61 0.61
N ARG A 123 -22.40 0.84 0.13
CA ARG A 123 -21.94 0.46 -1.20
C ARG A 123 -21.08 -0.81 -1.21
N ASN A 124 -20.91 -1.45 -0.05
CA ASN A 124 -20.12 -2.67 0.16
C ASN A 124 -18.67 -2.57 -0.37
N VAL A 125 -18.00 -1.44 -0.10
CA VAL A 125 -16.61 -1.18 -0.48
C VAL A 125 -15.71 -1.21 0.76
N PHE A 126 -14.70 -2.08 0.75
CA PHE A 126 -13.76 -2.21 1.85
C PHE A 126 -12.85 -0.98 1.97
N LEU A 127 -12.58 -0.52 3.21
CA LEU A 127 -11.62 0.54 3.51
C LEU A 127 -10.39 0.02 4.26
N ARG A 128 -9.20 0.40 3.81
CA ARG A 128 -7.93 0.14 4.48
C ARG A 128 -7.37 1.43 5.04
N PHE A 129 -7.01 1.44 6.32
CA PHE A 129 -6.25 2.52 6.93
C PHE A 129 -4.75 2.25 6.79
N ASP A 130 -4.09 3.01 5.92
CA ASP A 130 -2.66 2.96 5.69
C ASP A 130 -1.89 3.47 6.91
N MET A 131 -0.81 2.77 7.24
CA MET A 131 0.05 3.12 8.36
C MET A 131 1.13 4.10 7.93
N GLU A 132 1.17 5.23 8.62
CA GLU A 132 2.14 6.30 8.39
C GLU A 132 3.42 6.08 9.22
N GLY A 133 4.22 7.12 9.45
CA GLY A 133 5.45 7.01 10.26
C GLY A 133 5.17 6.61 11.71
N SER A 134 6.20 6.17 12.43
CA SER A 134 6.09 5.64 13.79
C SER A 134 5.42 6.60 14.79
N ALA A 135 5.58 7.90 14.57
CA ALA A 135 4.91 8.97 15.33
C ALA A 135 3.38 8.89 15.30
N TYR A 136 2.79 8.30 14.25
CA TYR A 136 1.35 8.15 14.05
C TYR A 136 0.83 6.75 14.37
N THR A 137 1.71 5.75 14.57
CA THR A 137 1.28 4.35 14.69
C THR A 137 0.29 4.13 15.82
N GLN A 138 0.59 4.65 17.02
CA GLN A 138 -0.31 4.47 18.17
C GLN A 138 -1.66 5.13 17.92
N ARG A 139 -1.67 6.41 17.53
CA ARG A 139 -2.90 7.18 17.27
C ARG A 139 -3.75 6.55 16.16
N THR A 140 -3.11 5.92 15.18
CA THR A 140 -3.78 5.18 14.10
C THR A 140 -4.45 3.92 14.62
N LEU A 141 -3.75 3.12 15.43
CA LEU A 141 -4.34 1.91 16.04
C LEU A 141 -5.49 2.25 16.99
N ASP A 142 -5.31 3.28 17.83
CA ASP A 142 -6.36 3.72 18.76
C ASP A 142 -7.62 4.19 18.01
N SER A 143 -7.44 4.95 16.91
CA SER A 143 -8.56 5.38 16.07
C SER A 143 -9.23 4.20 15.36
N PHE A 144 -8.44 3.26 14.84
CA PHE A 144 -8.95 2.04 14.18
C PHE A 144 -9.78 1.19 15.14
N GLU A 145 -9.29 0.97 16.35
CA GLU A 145 -9.98 0.16 17.36
C GLU A 145 -11.25 0.85 17.88
N LYS A 146 -11.24 2.18 18.03
CA LYS A 146 -12.46 2.94 18.32
C LYS A 146 -13.53 2.73 17.25
N LEU A 147 -13.16 2.72 15.97
CA LEU A 147 -14.08 2.40 14.88
C LEU A 147 -14.54 0.93 14.94
N TRP A 148 -13.64 0.02 15.29
CA TRP A 148 -14.00 -1.38 15.50
C TRP A 148 -15.02 -1.55 16.63
N ASP A 149 -14.85 -0.88 17.76
CA ASP A 149 -15.82 -0.92 18.88
C ASP A 149 -17.19 -0.34 18.51
N GLN A 150 -17.23 0.59 17.55
CA GLN A 150 -18.47 1.13 16.98
C GLN A 150 -19.17 0.20 15.97
N GLY A 151 -18.59 -0.98 15.70
CA GLY A 151 -19.22 -1.98 14.81
C GLY A 151 -18.80 -1.89 13.34
N TRP A 152 -17.81 -1.08 12.97
CA TRP A 152 -17.26 -1.09 11.61
C TRP A 152 -16.43 -2.36 11.40
N ARG A 153 -16.82 -3.22 10.45
CA ARG A 153 -16.17 -4.52 10.18
C ARG A 153 -15.57 -4.66 8.79
N ASP A 154 -16.08 -3.91 7.80
CA ASP A 154 -15.53 -3.83 6.44
C ASP A 154 -14.34 -2.86 6.34
N ILE A 155 -13.49 -2.91 7.36
CA ILE A 155 -12.29 -2.09 7.50
C ILE A 155 -11.08 -2.95 7.87
N GLY A 156 -9.88 -2.44 7.60
CA GLY A 156 -8.67 -3.06 8.10
C GLY A 156 -7.52 -2.07 8.23
N VAL A 157 -6.42 -2.52 8.82
CA VAL A 157 -5.25 -1.70 9.12
C VAL A 157 -4.01 -2.21 8.39
N VAL A 158 -3.00 -1.35 8.26
CA VAL A 158 -1.66 -1.73 7.79
C VAL A 158 -0.71 -1.86 8.99
N LEU A 159 0.17 -2.86 8.96
CA LEU A 159 1.24 -3.02 9.94
C LEU A 159 2.59 -3.14 9.21
N GLN A 160 3.66 -2.64 9.85
CA GLN A 160 4.97 -2.44 9.23
C GLN A 160 6.05 -3.31 9.88
N ALA A 161 6.49 -4.37 9.20
CA ALA A 161 7.38 -5.39 9.74
C ALA A 161 8.76 -4.88 10.23
N TYR A 162 9.21 -3.70 9.82
CA TYR A 162 10.45 -3.12 10.33
C TYR A 162 10.34 -2.53 11.75
N LEU A 163 9.15 -2.28 12.31
CA LEU A 163 9.05 -1.70 13.65
C LEU A 163 9.15 -2.81 14.70
N LYS A 164 9.89 -2.53 15.77
CA LYS A 164 10.07 -3.50 16.86
C LYS A 164 8.77 -3.81 17.61
N ARG A 165 7.81 -2.89 17.60
CA ARG A 165 6.48 -3.05 18.22
C ARG A 165 5.54 -3.99 17.47
N THR A 166 5.77 -4.23 16.18
CA THR A 166 4.74 -4.79 15.29
C THR A 166 4.34 -6.23 15.63
N ALA A 167 5.19 -7.02 16.29
CA ALA A 167 4.79 -8.35 16.76
C ALA A 167 3.62 -8.29 17.76
N GLY A 168 3.65 -7.33 18.69
CA GLY A 168 2.54 -7.09 19.61
C GLY A 168 1.29 -6.60 18.89
N ASP A 169 1.46 -5.66 17.95
CA ASP A 169 0.33 -5.11 17.18
C ASP A 169 -0.33 -6.18 16.28
N VAL A 170 0.45 -7.08 15.67
CA VAL A 170 -0.09 -8.20 14.86
C VAL A 170 -0.92 -9.15 15.72
N ARG A 171 -0.41 -9.55 16.90
CA ARG A 171 -1.17 -10.40 17.83
C ARG A 171 -2.48 -9.73 18.25
N ARG A 172 -2.43 -8.45 18.62
CA ARG A 172 -3.61 -7.66 18.96
C ARG A 172 -4.64 -7.64 17.82
N MET A 173 -4.23 -7.47 16.58
CA MET A 173 -5.15 -7.45 15.42
C MET A 173 -5.72 -8.83 15.08
N ILE A 174 -4.94 -9.90 15.29
CA ILE A 174 -5.44 -11.29 15.18
C ILE A 174 -6.53 -11.53 16.23
N ASP A 175 -6.28 -11.19 17.49
CA ASP A 175 -7.24 -11.36 18.59
C ASP A 175 -8.53 -10.55 18.35
N LEU A 176 -8.40 -9.36 17.75
CA LEU A 176 -9.53 -8.51 17.37
C LEU A 176 -10.35 -9.08 16.20
N GLY A 177 -9.75 -9.96 15.39
CA GLY A 177 -10.32 -10.45 14.13
C GLY A 177 -10.25 -9.43 12.99
N ALA A 178 -9.37 -8.43 13.08
CA ALA A 178 -9.21 -7.39 12.08
C ALA A 178 -8.40 -7.87 10.88
N SER A 179 -8.76 -7.41 9.68
CA SER A 179 -7.91 -7.65 8.51
C SER A 179 -6.65 -6.79 8.58
N VAL A 180 -5.50 -7.41 8.31
CA VAL A 180 -4.18 -6.75 8.34
C VAL A 180 -3.51 -6.81 6.97
N ARG A 181 -3.07 -5.67 6.46
CA ARG A 181 -2.07 -5.60 5.38
C ARG A 181 -0.69 -5.50 6.02
N LEU A 182 0.17 -6.50 5.81
CA LEU A 182 1.55 -6.47 6.29
C LEU A 182 2.47 -5.96 5.20
N CYS A 183 3.23 -4.89 5.47
CA CYS A 183 4.26 -4.37 4.58
C CYS A 183 5.62 -4.30 5.32
N LYS A 184 6.72 -4.06 4.61
CA LYS A 184 8.04 -3.90 5.26
C LYS A 184 8.13 -2.64 6.12
N GLY A 185 7.47 -1.55 5.71
CA GLY A 185 7.68 -0.21 6.23
C GLY A 185 8.39 0.69 5.22
N ALA A 186 7.90 1.91 5.06
CA ALA A 186 8.30 2.83 4.01
C ALA A 186 9.02 4.09 4.51
N TYR A 187 8.85 4.44 5.79
CA TYR A 187 9.37 5.68 6.34
C TYR A 187 10.83 5.52 6.80
N GLN A 188 11.51 6.64 6.98
CA GLN A 188 12.82 6.65 7.60
C GLN A 188 12.63 6.77 9.11
N GLU A 189 13.04 5.74 9.85
CA GLU A 189 12.81 5.61 11.29
C GLU A 189 14.14 5.43 12.03
N ASP A 190 14.16 5.82 13.30
CA ASP A 190 15.32 5.62 14.17
C ASP A 190 15.57 4.13 14.48
N ALA A 191 16.84 3.76 14.71
CA ALA A 191 17.22 2.41 15.08
C ALA A 191 16.64 1.97 16.44
N GLU A 192 16.27 2.91 17.31
CA GLU A 192 15.57 2.63 18.56
C GLU A 192 14.18 2.03 18.32
N VAL A 193 13.46 2.52 17.31
CA VAL A 193 12.07 2.10 17.02
C VAL A 193 11.96 1.06 15.90
N ALA A 194 12.93 1.02 14.97
CA ALA A 194 12.89 0.19 13.79
C ALA A 194 14.18 -0.62 13.56
N TYR A 195 14.03 -1.85 13.08
CA TYR A 195 15.13 -2.64 12.52
C TYR A 195 15.70 -1.93 11.29
N GLN A 196 17.03 -1.84 11.23
CA GLN A 196 17.74 -1.20 10.11
C GLN A 196 18.34 -2.23 9.13
N ASP A 197 18.61 -3.45 9.61
CA ASP A 197 19.15 -4.53 8.79
C ASP A 197 18.05 -5.15 7.89
N PRO A 198 18.20 -5.12 6.55
CA PRO A 198 17.25 -5.73 5.62
C PRO A 198 17.03 -7.23 5.84
N ALA A 199 18.02 -7.98 6.32
CA ALA A 199 17.85 -9.42 6.62
C ALA A 199 16.92 -9.59 7.83
N ARG A 200 17.17 -8.87 8.92
CA ARG A 200 16.30 -8.85 10.10
C ARG A 200 14.87 -8.39 9.78
N ILE A 201 14.69 -7.37 8.93
CA ILE A 201 13.35 -6.92 8.49
C ILE A 201 12.63 -8.04 7.72
N ARG A 202 13.34 -8.78 6.85
CA ARG A 202 12.76 -9.89 6.10
C ARG A 202 12.36 -11.03 7.03
N GLU A 203 13.21 -11.40 7.97
CA GLU A 203 12.91 -12.44 8.98
C GLU A 203 11.66 -12.07 9.77
N ASN A 204 11.60 -10.85 10.31
CA ASN A 204 10.45 -10.39 11.07
C ASN A 204 9.18 -10.33 10.20
N PHE A 205 9.30 -9.92 8.92
CA PHE A 205 8.15 -9.98 8.00
C PHE A 205 7.63 -11.41 7.85
N ILE A 206 8.52 -12.38 7.60
CA ILE A 206 8.13 -13.78 7.39
C ILE A 206 7.44 -14.32 8.65
N GLU A 207 8.02 -14.11 9.83
CA GLU A 207 7.43 -14.54 11.10
C GLU A 207 6.00 -13.99 11.29
N LEU A 208 5.82 -12.68 11.11
CA LEU A 208 4.52 -12.04 11.27
C LEU A 208 3.50 -12.46 10.20
N MET A 209 3.98 -12.66 8.97
CA MET A 209 3.18 -13.18 7.86
C MET A 209 2.67 -14.59 8.16
N GLU A 210 3.51 -15.47 8.68
CA GLU A 210 3.12 -16.85 9.03
C GLU A 210 2.02 -16.85 10.13
N TRP A 211 2.13 -15.98 11.15
CA TRP A 211 1.06 -15.82 12.15
C TRP A 211 -0.25 -15.35 11.52
N LEU A 212 -0.18 -14.34 10.63
CA LEU A 212 -1.35 -13.83 9.93
C LEU A 212 -1.99 -14.87 9.00
N LEU A 213 -1.19 -15.68 8.30
CA LEU A 213 -1.69 -16.73 7.41
C LEU A 213 -2.36 -17.87 8.19
N ALA A 214 -1.85 -18.21 9.38
CA ALA A 214 -2.43 -19.25 10.23
C ALA A 214 -3.70 -18.79 10.95
N GLU A 215 -3.66 -17.60 11.56
CA GLU A 215 -4.65 -17.18 12.57
C GLU A 215 -5.42 -15.91 12.17
N GLY A 216 -4.92 -15.16 11.19
CA GLY A 216 -5.48 -13.86 10.80
C GLY A 216 -6.77 -13.93 9.98
N ASN A 217 -7.50 -12.82 10.01
CA ASN A 217 -8.68 -12.60 9.18
C ASN A 217 -8.30 -11.93 7.86
N TYR A 218 -8.25 -12.69 6.76
CA TYR A 218 -7.98 -12.17 5.41
C TYR A 218 -6.78 -11.20 5.32
N PRO A 219 -5.54 -11.69 5.57
CA PRO A 219 -4.37 -10.82 5.52
C PRO A 219 -3.98 -10.45 4.08
N GLY A 220 -3.47 -9.23 3.91
CA GLY A 220 -2.84 -8.75 2.68
C GLY A 220 -1.31 -8.79 2.80
N ILE A 221 -0.66 -9.62 2.00
CA ILE A 221 0.80 -9.76 2.00
C ILE A 221 1.39 -8.76 1.00
N ALA A 222 1.67 -7.54 1.48
CA ALA A 222 2.11 -6.42 0.63
C ALA A 222 3.63 -6.39 0.47
N THR A 223 4.12 -7.08 -0.57
CA THR A 223 5.55 -7.19 -0.86
C THR A 223 5.81 -7.51 -2.33
N HIS A 224 7.00 -7.13 -2.80
CA HIS A 224 7.56 -7.56 -4.07
C HIS A 224 8.82 -8.40 -3.90
N ASP A 225 9.19 -8.71 -2.65
CA ASP A 225 10.36 -9.52 -2.33
C ASP A 225 10.05 -11.00 -2.58
N GLU A 226 10.65 -11.57 -3.62
CA GLU A 226 10.48 -12.97 -4.00
C GLU A 226 10.83 -13.93 -2.86
N ALA A 227 11.79 -13.60 -1.99
CA ALA A 227 12.12 -14.49 -0.87
C ALA A 227 10.98 -14.59 0.16
N ILE A 228 10.23 -13.50 0.35
CA ILE A 228 9.04 -13.48 1.22
C ILE A 228 7.89 -14.22 0.54
N ILE A 229 7.68 -14.00 -0.76
CA ILE A 229 6.64 -14.68 -1.54
C ILE A 229 6.89 -16.19 -1.57
N ASP A 230 8.12 -16.62 -1.79
CA ASP A 230 8.51 -18.03 -1.72
C ASP A 230 8.26 -18.61 -0.32
N ALA A 231 8.51 -17.83 0.75
CA ALA A 231 8.22 -18.27 2.11
C ALA A 231 6.72 -18.42 2.36
N ALA A 232 5.90 -17.48 1.86
CA ALA A 232 4.44 -17.57 1.91
C ALA A 232 3.94 -18.83 1.16
N ARG A 233 4.44 -19.08 -0.06
CA ARG A 233 4.10 -20.29 -0.84
C ARG A 233 4.40 -21.57 -0.06
N ARG A 234 5.61 -21.68 0.51
CA ARG A 234 6.00 -22.85 1.33
C ARG A 234 5.14 -23.01 2.58
N PHE A 235 4.79 -21.91 3.25
CA PHE A 235 3.92 -21.94 4.43
C PHE A 235 2.53 -22.42 4.07
N VAL A 236 1.94 -21.84 3.02
CA VAL A 236 0.59 -22.17 2.53
C VAL A 236 0.50 -23.64 2.14
N GLU A 237 1.48 -24.17 1.42
CA GLU A 237 1.54 -25.59 1.04
C GLU A 237 1.69 -26.49 2.27
N ARG A 238 2.60 -26.15 3.19
CA ARG A 238 2.90 -26.98 4.37
C ARG A 238 1.73 -27.05 5.34
N GLU A 239 1.07 -25.92 5.61
CA GLU A 239 -0.02 -25.82 6.59
C GLU A 239 -1.41 -26.02 5.96
N GLY A 240 -1.50 -26.18 4.64
CA GLY A 240 -2.78 -26.37 3.93
C GLY A 240 -3.69 -25.15 3.99
N VAL A 241 -3.13 -23.94 4.04
CA VAL A 241 -3.91 -22.69 4.04
C VAL A 241 -4.60 -22.51 2.69
N ASP A 242 -5.90 -22.26 2.69
CA ASP A 242 -6.64 -21.97 1.46
C ASP A 242 -6.12 -20.66 0.83
N ARG A 243 -5.82 -20.68 -0.48
CA ARG A 243 -5.35 -19.50 -1.23
C ARG A 243 -6.38 -18.38 -1.25
N GLU A 244 -7.66 -18.69 -1.00
CA GLU A 244 -8.73 -17.72 -0.89
C GLU A 244 -8.76 -16.99 0.46
N ARG A 245 -8.03 -17.47 1.47
CA ARG A 245 -7.98 -16.86 2.82
C ARG A 245 -7.08 -15.64 2.90
N PHE A 246 -6.31 -15.32 1.88
CA PHE A 246 -5.42 -14.17 1.86
C PHE A 246 -5.20 -13.67 0.43
N GLU A 247 -4.46 -12.58 0.29
CA GLU A 247 -4.04 -12.09 -1.02
C GLU A 247 -2.62 -11.54 -0.97
N PHE A 248 -1.90 -11.67 -2.08
CA PHE A 248 -0.69 -10.88 -2.32
C PHE A 248 -1.09 -9.47 -2.72
N GLN A 249 -0.25 -8.50 -2.37
CA GLN A 249 -0.47 -7.10 -2.72
C GLN A 249 0.80 -6.43 -3.24
N MET A 250 0.68 -5.70 -4.35
CA MET A 250 1.82 -5.05 -5.01
C MET A 250 1.46 -3.65 -5.47
N LEU A 251 2.45 -2.76 -5.52
CA LEU A 251 2.30 -1.46 -6.16
C LEU A 251 1.99 -1.60 -7.66
N TYR A 252 1.11 -0.72 -8.16
CA TYR A 252 0.79 -0.61 -9.57
C TYR A 252 2.02 -0.33 -10.42
N GLY A 253 2.12 -0.99 -11.57
CA GLY A 253 3.25 -0.83 -12.49
C GLY A 253 4.56 -1.51 -12.06
N VAL A 254 4.58 -2.22 -10.93
CA VAL A 254 5.78 -2.85 -10.38
C VAL A 254 5.65 -4.37 -10.36
N ARG A 255 6.61 -5.06 -11.01
CA ARG A 255 6.66 -6.52 -11.09
C ARG A 255 5.38 -7.14 -11.65
N ARG A 256 4.90 -6.59 -12.78
CA ARG A 256 3.70 -7.08 -13.47
C ARG A 256 3.86 -8.52 -13.96
N ASP A 257 5.08 -8.95 -14.21
CA ASP A 257 5.44 -10.36 -14.42
C ASP A 257 5.01 -11.24 -13.23
N LEU A 258 5.40 -10.84 -12.02
CA LEU A 258 5.12 -11.60 -10.79
C LEU A 258 3.64 -11.54 -10.39
N GLN A 259 2.97 -10.41 -10.64
CA GLN A 259 1.52 -10.29 -10.46
C GLN A 259 0.77 -11.33 -11.31
N ARG A 260 1.17 -11.50 -12.57
CA ARG A 260 0.58 -12.50 -13.48
C ARG A 260 0.95 -13.93 -13.09
N GLU A 261 2.18 -14.16 -12.64
CA GLU A 261 2.63 -15.46 -12.13
C GLU A 261 1.76 -15.91 -10.95
N LEU A 262 1.56 -15.05 -9.95
CA LEU A 262 0.75 -15.36 -8.76
C LEU A 262 -0.72 -15.60 -9.11
N LEU A 263 -1.29 -14.80 -10.03
CA LEU A 263 -2.64 -15.05 -10.53
C LEU A 263 -2.76 -16.39 -11.25
N ALA A 264 -1.80 -16.75 -12.10
CA ALA A 264 -1.80 -18.02 -12.83
C ALA A 264 -1.66 -19.23 -11.88
N GLU A 265 -1.03 -19.04 -10.73
CA GLU A 265 -0.99 -20.01 -9.63
C GLU A 265 -2.27 -20.04 -8.79
N GLY A 266 -3.28 -19.21 -9.09
CA GLY A 266 -4.55 -19.18 -8.38
C GLY A 266 -4.51 -18.43 -7.05
N TYR A 267 -3.51 -17.59 -6.80
CA TYR A 267 -3.55 -16.64 -5.69
C TYR A 267 -4.36 -15.40 -6.04
N ARG A 268 -5.00 -14.81 -5.02
CA ARG A 268 -5.61 -13.47 -5.16
C ARG A 268 -4.51 -12.41 -5.19
N MET A 269 -4.65 -11.43 -6.07
CA MET A 269 -3.67 -10.38 -6.30
C MET A 269 -4.36 -9.01 -6.32
N LEU A 270 -4.03 -8.16 -5.35
CA LEU A 270 -4.49 -6.77 -5.29
C LEU A 270 -3.36 -5.79 -5.64
N VAL A 271 -3.64 -4.83 -6.54
CA VAL A 271 -2.70 -3.76 -6.89
C VAL A 271 -3.03 -2.46 -6.17
N TYR A 272 -2.00 -1.83 -5.59
CA TYR A 272 -2.07 -0.54 -4.93
C TYR A 272 -1.82 0.57 -5.92
N VAL A 273 -2.86 1.35 -6.20
CA VAL A 273 -2.91 2.33 -7.28
C VAL A 273 -3.04 3.74 -6.70
N PRO A 274 -1.95 4.52 -6.68
CA PRO A 274 -2.04 5.93 -6.33
C PRO A 274 -2.68 6.74 -7.46
N PHE A 275 -3.44 7.79 -7.11
CA PHE A 275 -4.00 8.77 -8.06
C PHE A 275 -4.14 10.15 -7.41
N GLY A 276 -4.22 11.22 -8.21
CA GLY A 276 -4.38 12.59 -7.74
C GLY A 276 -3.25 13.53 -8.18
N GLU A 277 -3.49 14.83 -8.08
CA GLU A 277 -2.57 15.89 -8.56
C GLU A 277 -1.22 15.93 -7.83
N GLN A 278 -1.13 15.32 -6.64
CA GLN A 278 0.10 15.28 -5.83
C GLN A 278 1.00 14.07 -6.16
N TRP A 279 0.88 13.52 -7.36
CA TRP A 279 1.68 12.38 -7.81
C TRP A 279 3.17 12.66 -7.89
N TYR A 280 3.56 13.88 -8.24
CA TYR A 280 4.97 14.24 -8.40
C TYR A 280 5.72 14.29 -7.06
N PRO A 281 5.24 15.01 -6.02
CA PRO A 281 5.83 14.92 -4.69
C PRO A 281 5.84 13.49 -4.12
N TYR A 282 4.80 12.71 -4.38
CA TYR A 282 4.75 11.29 -3.98
C TYR A 282 5.86 10.47 -4.64
N LEU A 283 6.00 10.55 -5.97
CA LEU A 283 7.02 9.82 -6.72
C LEU A 283 8.43 10.24 -6.28
N MET A 284 8.68 11.53 -6.12
CA MET A 284 9.99 12.03 -5.70
C MET A 284 10.34 11.60 -4.27
N ARG A 285 9.38 11.59 -3.33
CA ARG A 285 9.59 11.04 -1.98
C ARG A 285 9.88 9.55 -2.01
N ARG A 286 9.14 8.77 -2.80
CA ARG A 286 9.40 7.33 -3.00
C ARG A 286 10.80 7.04 -3.55
N LEU A 287 11.31 7.93 -4.41
CA LEU A 287 12.68 7.88 -4.92
C LEU A 287 13.73 8.37 -3.89
N ALA A 288 13.37 9.31 -3.01
CA ALA A 288 14.30 9.92 -2.05
C ALA A 288 14.45 9.16 -0.73
N GLU A 289 13.39 8.49 -0.26
CA GLU A 289 13.31 7.88 1.08
C GLU A 289 14.19 6.63 1.22
N ARG A 290 14.35 5.83 0.16
CA ARG A 290 15.34 4.74 0.11
C ARG A 290 15.95 4.62 -1.30
N PRO A 291 17.27 4.72 -1.46
CA PRO A 291 17.94 4.43 -2.74
C PRO A 291 17.60 3.04 -3.29
N ASP A 292 17.37 2.08 -2.39
CA ASP A 292 16.93 0.74 -2.74
C ASP A 292 15.55 0.71 -3.40
N ASN A 293 14.64 1.64 -3.09
CA ASN A 293 13.34 1.75 -3.77
C ASN A 293 13.50 2.23 -5.22
N VAL A 294 14.47 3.11 -5.48
CA VAL A 294 14.82 3.57 -6.84
C VAL A 294 15.41 2.41 -7.63
N LEU A 295 16.41 1.73 -7.05
CA LEU A 295 17.06 0.58 -7.68
C LEU A 295 16.08 -0.58 -7.87
N PHE A 296 15.13 -0.76 -6.95
CA PHE A 296 14.06 -1.74 -7.05
C PHE A 296 13.03 -1.38 -8.13
N MET A 297 12.61 -0.11 -8.23
CA MET A 297 11.72 0.33 -9.31
C MET A 297 12.39 0.19 -10.68
N MET A 298 13.65 0.61 -10.81
CA MET A 298 14.44 0.43 -12.03
C MET A 298 14.68 -1.05 -12.33
N GLY A 299 15.07 -1.85 -11.33
CA GLY A 299 15.28 -3.29 -11.46
C GLY A 299 14.01 -4.04 -11.83
N SER A 300 12.84 -3.59 -11.37
CA SER A 300 11.54 -4.16 -11.76
C SER A 300 11.22 -3.88 -13.23
N VAL A 301 11.54 -2.68 -13.73
CA VAL A 301 11.40 -2.35 -15.15
C VAL A 301 12.38 -3.18 -16.00
N VAL A 302 13.62 -3.39 -15.53
CA VAL A 302 14.63 -4.19 -16.23
C VAL A 302 14.28 -5.68 -16.23
N LYS A 303 13.79 -6.23 -15.11
CA LYS A 303 13.31 -7.62 -15.01
C LYS A 303 12.15 -7.91 -15.96
N GLU A 304 11.27 -6.93 -16.19
CA GLU A 304 10.17 -7.04 -17.16
C GLU A 304 10.61 -6.88 -18.63
N SER A 305 11.88 -6.54 -18.89
CA SER A 305 12.40 -6.32 -20.24
C SER A 305 12.98 -7.60 -20.85
N PRO A 306 13.20 -7.66 -22.19
CA PRO A 306 13.92 -8.77 -22.84
C PRO A 306 15.35 -8.98 -22.31
N LEU A 307 15.91 -8.02 -21.57
CA LEU A 307 17.22 -8.10 -20.91
C LEU A 307 17.14 -8.60 -19.47
N GLY A 308 15.95 -9.01 -19.00
CA GLY A 308 15.73 -9.49 -17.63
C GLY A 308 16.65 -10.65 -17.24
N PHE A 309 17.09 -11.47 -18.21
CA PHE A 309 18.04 -12.57 -18.00
C PHE A 309 19.45 -12.12 -17.58
N MET A 310 19.82 -10.86 -17.84
CA MET A 310 21.14 -10.30 -17.46
C MET A 310 21.16 -9.78 -16.02
N TRP A 311 20.00 -9.64 -15.38
CA TRP A 311 19.93 -9.26 -13.98
C TRP A 311 20.15 -10.51 -13.11
N PRO A 312 21.08 -10.50 -12.15
CA PRO A 312 21.42 -11.70 -11.40
C PRO A 312 20.20 -12.27 -10.70
N ASP A 313 19.78 -13.45 -11.14
CA ASP A 313 18.69 -14.20 -10.58
C ASP A 313 19.23 -14.97 -9.36
N ARG A 314 18.90 -14.54 -8.14
CA ARG A 314 19.30 -15.25 -6.90
C ARG A 314 18.59 -16.60 -6.73
N ARG A 315 18.01 -17.15 -7.81
CA ARG A 315 17.47 -18.51 -7.87
C ARG A 315 18.59 -19.56 -8.04
N SER A 316 19.78 -19.19 -8.51
CA SER A 316 20.88 -20.17 -8.76
C SER A 316 21.72 -20.55 -7.53
N ASP A 317 21.65 -19.83 -6.41
CA ASP A 317 22.47 -20.12 -5.22
C ASP A 317 21.78 -21.02 -4.19
N ARG A 318 20.51 -21.41 -4.39
CA ARG A 318 19.75 -22.22 -3.41
C ARG A 318 19.87 -23.75 -3.58
N ASN A 319 20.76 -24.23 -4.46
CA ASN A 319 21.07 -25.66 -4.60
C ASN A 319 22.51 -26.02 -4.13
N ARG A 320 23.14 -25.17 -3.33
CA ARG A 320 24.39 -25.51 -2.64
C ARG A 320 24.27 -25.19 -1.15
N ASN A 321 24.21 -26.27 -0.36
CA ASN A 321 24.10 -26.41 1.09
C ASN A 321 22.69 -26.34 1.67
#